data_AF-M5C5V3-F1
#
_entry.id   AF-M5C5V3-F1
#
_cell.length_a   1.000
_cell.length_b   1.000
_cell.length_c   1.000
_cell.angle_alpha   90.00
_cell.angle_beta   90.00
_cell.angle_gamma   90.00
#
_symmetry.space_group_name_H-M   'P 1'
#
loop_
_entity.id
_entity.type
_entity.pdbx_description
1 polymer ?
#
loop_
_entity_poly.entity_id
_entity_poly.type
_entity_poly.pdbx_seq_one_letter_code
_entity_poly.pdbx_strand_id
1 'polypeptide(L)'
;MLDTAVFDEYGSLPGHLVNPAKQVMKFTGYFLDVQTQRFNWSAYKDSIDNRPDTDMVIEQYEDNSIAQQDVSLEVMVDKVGDVLRRVGGVEFDKHAMTEKITDSFTGLQEKEDSGFAHYDKQGGGTAFTYRVMFAVPNPHIPSDFYALVSTVKLMATDINSKEAWFGLDKNSRQNFSAEVDAMKLVCNEDFIAGPRP
;
A
#
# COMPACT_ATOMS: atom_id res chain seq x y z
N MET A 1 -2.90 -7.62 22.67
CA MET A 1 -2.06 -7.90 21.49
C MET A 1 -1.35 -6.62 21.15
N LEU A 2 -0.04 -6.64 20.92
CA LEU A 2 0.69 -5.45 20.47
C LEU A 2 0.11 -5.02 19.11
N ASP A 3 -0.18 -3.72 18.96
CA ASP A 3 -0.60 -3.11 17.70
C ASP A 3 0.60 -3.11 16.73
N THR A 4 0.93 -4.28 16.17
CA THR A 4 1.98 -4.39 15.16
C THR A 4 1.50 -3.73 13.88
N ALA A 5 2.33 -2.88 13.26
CA ALA A 5 2.01 -2.28 11.97
C ALA A 5 1.76 -3.38 10.92
N VAL A 6 0.76 -3.18 10.07
CA VAL A 6 0.38 -4.16 9.02
C VAL A 6 0.58 -3.62 7.60
N PHE A 7 1.03 -2.37 7.50
CA PHE A 7 1.52 -1.72 6.29
C PHE A 7 2.94 -1.25 6.53
N ASP A 8 3.77 -1.34 5.50
CA ASP A 8 5.09 -0.72 5.46
C ASP A 8 4.93 0.80 5.37
N GLU A 9 5.68 1.56 6.17
CA GLU A 9 5.61 3.02 6.18
C GLU A 9 6.73 3.61 5.32
N TYR A 10 6.40 4.63 4.52
CA TYR A 10 7.40 5.40 3.78
C TYR A 10 7.07 6.89 3.79
N GLY A 11 8.09 7.71 4.03
CA GLY A 11 7.97 9.17 4.02
C GLY A 11 8.54 9.79 5.27
N SER A 12 8.28 11.08 5.45
CA SER A 12 8.75 11.84 6.61
C SER A 12 7.77 12.96 6.92
N LEU A 13 7.37 13.05 8.18
CA LEU A 13 6.44 14.05 8.68
C LEU A 13 7.09 14.92 9.76
N PRO A 14 6.71 16.21 9.85
CA PRO A 14 6.98 17.04 11.02
C PRO A 14 6.53 16.36 12.32
N GLY A 15 7.25 16.63 13.40
CA GLY A 15 7.07 15.92 14.67
C GLY A 15 5.65 15.92 15.23
N HIS A 16 4.88 17.00 15.02
CA HIS A 16 3.49 17.09 15.47
C HIS A 16 2.53 16.17 14.69
N LEU A 17 2.87 15.79 13.46
CA LEU A 17 2.06 14.90 12.61
C LEU A 17 2.41 13.42 12.73
N VAL A 18 3.52 13.08 13.40
CA VAL A 18 3.98 11.68 13.54
C VAL A 18 2.99 10.82 14.34
N ASN A 19 2.43 11.35 15.43
CA ASN A 19 1.48 10.59 16.25
C ASN A 19 0.12 10.39 15.54
N PRO A 20 -0.47 11.42 14.92
CA PRO A 20 -1.63 11.27 14.04
C PRO A 20 -1.42 10.23 12.92
N ALA A 21 -0.26 10.25 12.24
CA ALA A 21 0.04 9.25 11.22
C ALA A 21 0.09 7.81 11.76
N LYS A 22 0.58 7.60 12.99
CA LYS A 22 0.49 6.29 13.66
C LYS A 22 -0.95 5.90 13.97
N GLN A 23 -1.80 6.85 14.32
CA GLN A 23 -3.24 6.59 14.49
C GLN A 23 -3.88 6.21 13.16
N VAL A 24 -3.54 6.89 12.05
CA VAL A 24 -3.99 6.51 10.70
C VAL A 24 -3.56 5.08 10.39
N MET A 25 -2.28 4.75 10.61
CA MET A 25 -1.76 3.39 10.42
C MET A 25 -2.57 2.34 11.20
N LYS A 26 -2.85 2.64 12.47
CA LYS A 26 -3.64 1.77 13.36
C LYS A 26 -5.07 1.59 12.86
N PHE A 27 -5.74 2.68 12.52
CA PHE A 27 -7.11 2.67 11.99
C PHE A 27 -7.17 1.86 10.69
N THR A 28 -6.28 2.14 9.74
CA THR A 28 -6.14 1.36 8.49
C THR A 28 -5.95 -0.12 8.80
N GLY A 29 -5.09 -0.46 9.75
CA GLY A 29 -4.84 -1.86 10.13
C GLY A 29 -6.06 -2.63 10.64
N TYR A 30 -7.12 -1.97 11.11
CA TYR A 30 -8.35 -2.63 11.54
C TYR A 30 -9.06 -3.41 10.42
N PHE A 31 -8.82 -3.03 9.17
CA PHE A 31 -9.48 -3.58 7.99
C PHE A 31 -8.68 -4.69 7.31
N LEU A 32 -7.53 -5.07 7.86
CA LEU A 32 -6.83 -6.28 7.46
C LEU A 32 -7.46 -7.50 8.14
N ASP A 33 -7.93 -8.45 7.34
CA ASP A 33 -8.29 -9.78 7.84
C ASP A 33 -7.00 -10.54 8.16
N VAL A 34 -6.80 -10.90 9.43
CA VAL A 34 -5.60 -11.57 9.90
C VAL A 34 -5.48 -13.02 9.41
N GLN A 35 -6.59 -13.67 9.06
CA GLN A 35 -6.61 -15.05 8.57
C GLN A 35 -6.27 -15.11 7.08
N THR A 36 -6.89 -14.22 6.30
CA THR A 36 -6.72 -14.21 4.84
C THR A 36 -5.64 -13.25 4.37
N GLN A 37 -5.16 -12.37 5.24
CA GLN A 37 -4.20 -11.29 4.93
C GLN A 37 -4.70 -10.36 3.81
N ARG A 38 -6.02 -10.29 3.61
CA ARG A 38 -6.68 -9.44 2.62
C ARG A 38 -7.20 -8.17 3.29
N PHE A 39 -6.97 -7.04 2.63
CA PHE A 39 -7.45 -5.75 3.08
C PHE A 39 -8.87 -5.51 2.59
N ASN A 40 -9.79 -5.15 3.50
CA ASN A 40 -11.17 -4.87 3.16
C ASN A 40 -11.36 -3.40 2.77
N TRP A 41 -11.08 -3.07 1.52
CA TRP A 41 -11.21 -1.71 0.97
C TRP A 41 -12.61 -1.13 1.10
N SER A 42 -13.66 -1.95 0.89
CA SER A 42 -15.05 -1.49 1.03
C SER A 42 -15.34 -1.05 2.46
N ALA A 43 -15.06 -1.91 3.45
CA ALA A 43 -15.30 -1.57 4.85
C ALA A 43 -14.42 -0.41 5.32
N TYR A 44 -13.19 -0.31 4.83
CA TYR A 44 -12.29 0.81 5.12
C TYR A 44 -12.88 2.13 4.61
N LYS A 45 -13.26 2.18 3.33
CA LYS A 45 -13.90 3.33 2.71
C LYS A 45 -15.17 3.73 3.46
N ASP A 46 -16.06 2.77 3.70
CA ASP A 46 -17.32 3.02 4.39
C ASP A 46 -17.09 3.54 5.81
N SER A 47 -16.05 3.05 6.50
CA SER A 47 -15.75 3.50 7.86
C SER A 47 -15.18 4.91 7.89
N ILE A 48 -14.51 5.39 6.84
CA ILE A 48 -14.07 6.78 6.72
C ILE A 48 -15.26 7.68 6.39
N ASP A 49 -16.07 7.31 5.39
CA ASP A 49 -17.23 8.08 4.95
C ASP A 49 -18.28 8.26 6.07
N ASN A 50 -18.37 7.30 7.00
CA ASN A 50 -19.29 7.34 8.13
C ASN A 50 -18.71 7.99 9.41
N ARG A 51 -17.48 8.53 9.37
CA ARG A 51 -16.92 9.23 10.53
C ARG A 51 -17.73 10.52 10.81
N PRO A 52 -18.04 10.82 12.08
CA PRO A 52 -18.71 12.07 12.43
C PRO A 52 -17.77 13.28 12.31
N ASP A 53 -16.47 13.07 12.46
CA ASP A 53 -15.43 14.08 12.43
C ASP A 53 -14.78 14.17 11.04
N THR A 54 -14.26 15.34 10.69
CA THR A 54 -13.55 15.59 9.42
C THR A 54 -12.03 15.54 9.58
N ASP A 55 -11.55 14.80 10.59
CA ASP A 55 -10.13 14.62 10.91
C ASP A 55 -9.39 13.69 9.93
N MET A 56 -10.16 12.95 9.13
CA MET A 56 -9.73 12.13 8.01
C MET A 56 -10.79 12.17 6.91
N VAL A 57 -10.37 12.46 5.67
CA VAL A 57 -11.26 12.46 4.50
C VAL A 57 -10.59 11.77 3.31
N ILE A 58 -11.41 11.14 2.46
CA ILE A 58 -10.96 10.54 1.20
C ILE A 58 -10.92 11.62 0.13
N GLU A 59 -9.73 11.90 -0.42
CA GLU A 59 -9.60 12.75 -1.60
C GLU A 59 -9.81 11.97 -2.88
N GLN A 60 -9.24 10.76 -2.95
CA GLN A 60 -9.28 9.94 -4.15
C GLN A 60 -9.12 8.46 -3.80
N TYR A 61 -9.81 7.60 -4.55
CA TYR A 61 -9.64 6.15 -4.50
C TYR A 61 -9.66 5.60 -5.92
N GLU A 62 -8.76 4.68 -6.22
CA GLU A 62 -8.70 3.95 -7.49
C GLU A 62 -8.36 2.48 -7.23
N ASP A 63 -9.08 1.60 -7.92
CA ASP A 63 -8.72 0.19 -8.15
C ASP A 63 -8.29 0.07 -9.62
N ASN A 64 -7.15 -0.57 -9.88
CA ASN A 64 -6.63 -0.73 -11.22
C ASN A 64 -5.98 -2.11 -11.43
N SER A 65 -6.26 -2.73 -12.57
CA SER A 65 -5.65 -3.99 -12.99
C SER A 65 -4.74 -3.78 -14.20
N ILE A 66 -3.50 -4.24 -14.07
CA ILE A 66 -2.44 -4.14 -15.08
C ILE A 66 -2.07 -5.56 -15.52
N ALA A 67 -2.20 -5.87 -16.79
CA ALA A 67 -1.74 -7.15 -17.35
C ALA A 67 -0.60 -6.90 -18.35
N GLN A 68 0.50 -7.64 -18.21
CA GLN A 68 1.62 -7.63 -19.14
C GLN A 68 2.13 -9.05 -19.37
N GLN A 69 2.74 -9.28 -20.53
CA GLN A 69 3.36 -10.56 -20.85
C GLN A 69 4.83 -10.33 -21.11
N ASP A 70 5.67 -11.21 -20.58
CA ASP A 70 7.14 -11.14 -20.68
C ASP A 70 7.69 -9.71 -20.47
N VAL A 71 7.51 -9.17 -19.26
CA VAL A 71 8.07 -7.87 -18.86
C VAL A 71 8.97 -8.03 -17.65
N SER A 72 9.96 -7.14 -17.50
CA SER A 72 10.75 -7.08 -16.28
C SER A 72 9.92 -6.55 -15.11
N LEU A 73 10.33 -6.90 -13.88
CA LEU A 73 9.74 -6.38 -12.66
C LEU A 73 9.75 -4.84 -12.66
N GLU A 74 10.86 -4.21 -13.06
CA GLU A 74 10.99 -2.75 -13.15
C GLU A 74 9.91 -2.11 -14.05
N VAL A 75 9.65 -2.71 -15.22
CA VAL A 75 8.61 -2.21 -16.14
C VAL A 75 7.21 -2.37 -15.55
N MET A 76 6.94 -3.47 -14.84
CA MET A 76 5.66 -3.65 -14.16
C MET A 76 5.49 -2.62 -13.03
N VAL A 77 6.52 -2.44 -12.20
CA VAL A 77 6.48 -1.51 -11.07
C VAL A 77 6.38 -0.04 -11.53
N ASP A 78 7.00 0.34 -12.65
CA ASP A 78 6.82 1.69 -13.22
C ASP A 78 5.34 1.99 -13.55
N LYS A 79 4.61 0.99 -14.07
CA LYS A 79 3.16 1.10 -14.33
C LYS A 79 2.33 1.16 -13.05
N VAL A 80 2.72 0.43 -12.02
CA VAL A 80 2.13 0.58 -10.67
C VAL A 80 2.37 2.02 -10.17
N GLY A 81 3.58 2.55 -10.37
CA GLY A 81 3.93 3.93 -10.06
C GLY A 81 3.06 4.96 -10.77
N ASP A 82 2.67 4.71 -12.03
CA ASP A 82 1.72 5.57 -12.74
C ASP A 82 0.34 5.61 -12.07
N VAL A 83 -0.17 4.46 -11.60
CA VAL A 83 -1.44 4.40 -10.84
C VAL A 83 -1.31 5.20 -9.55
N LEU A 84 -0.25 4.96 -8.78
CA LEU A 84 -0.02 5.67 -7.52
C LEU A 84 0.14 7.17 -7.72
N ARG A 85 0.80 7.61 -8.80
CA ARG A 85 0.93 9.02 -9.15
C ARG A 85 -0.41 9.66 -9.54
N ARG A 86 -1.29 8.93 -10.23
CA ARG A 86 -2.64 9.42 -10.55
C ARG A 86 -3.49 9.63 -9.30
N VAL A 87 -3.38 8.77 -8.29
CA VAL A 87 -4.14 8.86 -7.04
C VAL A 87 -3.51 9.84 -6.06
N GLY A 88 -2.19 9.75 -5.87
CA GLY A 88 -1.45 10.57 -4.91
C GLY A 88 -1.35 12.03 -5.34
N GLY A 89 -1.32 12.32 -6.64
CA GLY A 89 -1.15 13.67 -7.15
C GLY A 89 0.29 14.15 -7.10
N VAL A 90 0.49 15.47 -7.13
CA VAL A 90 1.82 16.06 -7.29
C VAL A 90 2.71 15.92 -6.05
N GLU A 91 2.08 15.72 -4.90
CA GLU A 91 2.68 15.69 -3.57
C GLU A 91 3.53 14.44 -3.32
N PHE A 92 3.23 13.34 -4.00
CA PHE A 92 3.98 12.10 -3.89
C PHE A 92 4.94 11.92 -5.05
N ASP A 93 6.23 11.79 -4.76
CA ASP A 93 7.26 11.56 -5.76
C ASP A 93 7.11 10.16 -6.40
N LYS A 94 6.82 10.11 -7.71
CA LYS A 94 6.63 8.85 -8.44
C LYS A 94 7.87 7.96 -8.34
N HIS A 95 9.07 8.54 -8.48
CA HIS A 95 10.30 7.77 -8.51
C HIS A 95 10.56 7.09 -7.18
N ALA A 96 10.44 7.82 -6.07
CA ALA A 96 10.56 7.29 -4.72
C ALA A 96 9.53 6.18 -4.43
N MET A 97 8.28 6.34 -4.86
CA MET A 97 7.26 5.30 -4.74
C MET A 97 7.63 4.05 -5.54
N THR A 98 8.08 4.21 -6.79
CA THR A 98 8.49 3.07 -7.63
C THR A 98 9.73 2.35 -7.08
N GLU A 99 10.69 3.09 -6.54
CA GLU A 99 11.89 2.52 -5.91
C GLU A 99 11.49 1.71 -4.68
N LYS A 100 10.68 2.27 -3.77
CA LYS A 100 10.18 1.56 -2.58
C LYS A 100 9.44 0.26 -2.93
N ILE A 101 8.61 0.28 -3.97
CA ILE A 101 7.87 -0.91 -4.41
C ILE A 101 8.80 -1.93 -5.05
N THR A 102 9.76 -1.48 -5.86
CA THR A 102 10.79 -2.36 -6.46
C THR A 102 11.57 -3.05 -5.36
N ASP A 103 12.13 -2.29 -4.42
CA ASP A 103 12.90 -2.81 -3.28
C ASP A 103 12.09 -3.83 -2.47
N SER A 104 10.80 -3.57 -2.29
CA SER A 104 9.90 -4.47 -1.56
C SER A 104 9.64 -5.77 -2.30
N PHE A 105 9.49 -5.74 -3.63
CA PHE A 105 9.33 -6.96 -4.43
C PHE A 105 10.63 -7.73 -4.62
N THR A 106 11.79 -7.07 -4.60
CA THR A 106 13.10 -7.73 -4.58
C THR A 106 13.50 -8.24 -3.19
N GLY A 107 12.90 -7.67 -2.14
CA GLY A 107 13.10 -8.02 -0.73
C GLY A 107 11.91 -8.76 -0.10
N LEU A 108 11.14 -9.53 -0.89
CA LEU A 108 9.86 -10.08 -0.47
C LEU A 108 9.91 -10.92 0.81
N GLN A 109 10.99 -11.68 1.01
CA GLN A 109 11.15 -12.51 2.20
C GLN A 109 11.10 -11.64 3.48
N GLU A 110 11.85 -10.54 3.50
CA GLU A 110 11.86 -9.60 4.63
C GLU A 110 10.49 -8.93 4.82
N LYS A 111 9.83 -8.56 3.72
CA LYS A 111 8.50 -7.92 3.77
C LYS A 111 7.42 -8.86 4.28
N GLU A 112 7.51 -10.14 3.95
CA GLU A 112 6.61 -11.14 4.48
C GLU A 112 6.89 -11.42 5.96
N ASP A 113 8.16 -11.61 6.34
CA ASP A 113 8.56 -11.82 7.74
C ASP A 113 8.15 -10.62 8.63
N SER A 114 8.12 -9.41 8.06
CA SER A 114 7.64 -8.19 8.71
C SER A 114 6.11 -8.06 8.75
N GLY A 115 5.37 -8.94 8.08
CA GLY A 115 3.91 -8.90 8.01
C GLY A 115 3.34 -7.84 7.06
N PHE A 116 4.14 -7.31 6.14
CA PHE A 116 3.71 -6.30 5.14
C PHE A 116 3.40 -6.91 3.78
N ALA A 117 3.92 -8.09 3.50
CA ALA A 117 3.63 -8.86 2.30
C ALA A 117 2.97 -10.20 2.65
N HIS A 118 2.19 -10.74 1.72
CA HIS A 118 1.57 -12.06 1.87
C HIS A 118 1.53 -12.82 0.55
N TYR A 119 1.94 -14.09 0.60
CA TYR A 119 1.87 -15.03 -0.51
C TYR A 119 0.47 -15.65 -0.65
N ASP A 120 -0.09 -15.66 -1.86
CA ASP A 120 -1.34 -16.34 -2.19
C ASP A 120 -1.17 -17.27 -3.41
N LYS A 121 -1.93 -18.37 -3.44
CA LYS A 121 -2.04 -19.29 -4.58
C LYS A 121 -3.44 -19.18 -5.18
N GLN A 122 -3.54 -18.77 -6.44
CA GLN A 122 -4.82 -18.67 -7.15
C GLN A 122 -4.80 -19.54 -8.41
N GLY A 123 -5.95 -20.10 -8.79
CA GLY A 123 -6.12 -21.16 -9.79
C GLY A 123 -5.65 -20.81 -11.21
N GLY A 124 -4.31 -20.75 -11.40
CA GLY A 124 -3.62 -20.39 -12.63
C GLY A 124 -2.21 -19.78 -12.43
N GLY A 125 -1.81 -19.45 -11.20
CA GLY A 125 -0.50 -18.86 -10.90
C GLY A 125 -0.27 -18.65 -9.40
N THR A 126 0.71 -17.83 -9.07
CA THR A 126 0.97 -17.42 -7.68
C THR A 126 1.03 -15.90 -7.57
N ALA A 127 0.90 -15.38 -6.35
CA ALA A 127 0.87 -13.94 -6.12
C ALA A 127 1.53 -13.55 -4.80
N PHE A 128 2.00 -12.30 -4.74
CA PHE A 128 2.30 -11.61 -3.50
C PHE A 128 1.51 -10.30 -3.42
N THR A 129 0.86 -10.07 -2.29
CA THR A 129 0.25 -8.77 -1.98
C THR A 129 1.13 -8.01 -1.01
N TYR A 130 1.66 -6.87 -1.43
CA TYR A 130 2.42 -5.94 -0.61
C TYR A 130 1.54 -4.77 -0.18
N ARG A 131 1.63 -4.39 1.11
CA ARG A 131 0.86 -3.31 1.74
C ARG A 131 1.79 -2.19 2.18
N VAL A 132 1.54 -0.98 1.70
CA VAL A 132 2.36 0.21 1.98
C VAL A 132 1.50 1.44 2.19
N MET A 133 1.93 2.31 3.11
CA MET A 133 1.36 3.64 3.31
C MET A 133 2.45 4.68 3.14
N PHE A 134 2.28 5.57 2.16
CA PHE A 134 3.13 6.73 1.99
C PHE A 134 2.55 7.91 2.75
N ALA A 135 3.37 8.71 3.43
CA ALA A 135 2.92 9.90 4.15
C ALA A 135 3.81 11.12 3.85
N VAL A 136 3.18 12.24 3.49
CA VAL A 136 3.86 13.51 3.20
C VAL A 136 3.10 14.68 3.82
N PRO A 137 3.77 15.77 4.24
CA PRO A 137 3.09 16.95 4.79
C PRO A 137 2.19 17.58 3.73
N ASN A 138 1.05 18.13 4.14
CA ASN A 138 0.26 18.97 3.26
C ASN A 138 0.98 20.32 3.08
N PRO A 139 1.38 20.72 1.86
CA PRO A 139 2.14 21.95 1.64
C PRO A 139 1.29 23.23 1.86
N HIS A 140 -0.03 23.10 1.95
CA HIS A 140 -0.96 24.21 2.07
C HIS A 140 -1.52 24.38 3.49
N ILE A 141 -1.61 23.29 4.26
CA ILE A 141 -2.20 23.28 5.60
C ILE A 141 -1.22 22.60 6.58
N PRO A 142 -0.48 23.35 7.41
CA PRO A 142 0.58 22.79 8.26
C PRO A 142 0.13 21.78 9.33
N SER A 143 -1.15 21.81 9.70
CA SER A 143 -1.78 20.83 10.60
C SER A 143 -2.14 19.53 9.91
N ASP A 144 -2.00 19.44 8.59
CA ASP A 144 -2.48 18.32 7.79
C ASP A 144 -1.32 17.58 7.11
N PHE A 145 -1.57 16.32 6.81
CA PHE A 145 -0.73 15.49 5.95
C PHE A 145 -1.58 14.67 4.99
N TYR A 146 -0.96 14.29 3.88
CA TYR A 146 -1.52 13.29 2.99
C TYR A 146 -1.01 11.91 3.37
N ALA A 147 -1.92 10.93 3.36
CA ALA A 147 -1.57 9.52 3.43
C ALA A 147 -2.07 8.82 2.14
N LEU A 148 -1.18 8.10 1.48
CA LEU A 148 -1.52 7.25 0.33
C LEU A 148 -1.45 5.79 0.76
N VAL A 149 -2.59 5.24 1.16
CA VAL A 149 -2.73 3.83 1.53
C VAL A 149 -2.80 3.02 0.24
N SER A 150 -1.97 1.98 0.11
CA SER A 150 -1.90 1.19 -1.12
C SER A 150 -1.74 -0.31 -0.84
N THR A 151 -2.38 -1.13 -1.68
CA THR A 151 -2.07 -2.56 -1.80
C THR A 151 -1.69 -2.88 -3.23
N VAL A 152 -0.54 -3.53 -3.41
CA VAL A 152 -0.04 -3.97 -4.72
C VAL A 152 0.04 -5.49 -4.71
N LYS A 153 -0.87 -6.14 -5.43
CA LYS A 153 -0.87 -7.59 -5.62
C LYS A 153 -0.22 -7.92 -6.96
N LEU A 154 1.03 -8.36 -6.91
CA LEU A 154 1.79 -8.83 -8.07
C LEU A 154 1.53 -10.33 -8.26
N MET A 155 1.15 -10.71 -9.46
CA MET A 155 0.83 -12.08 -9.86
C MET A 155 1.76 -12.52 -10.99
N ALA A 156 2.11 -13.80 -10.99
CA ALA A 156 2.89 -14.41 -12.06
C ALA A 156 2.36 -15.82 -12.35
N THR A 157 2.12 -16.13 -13.62
CA THR A 157 1.62 -17.46 -14.05
C THR A 157 2.73 -18.50 -14.20
N ASP A 158 3.97 -18.04 -14.37
CA ASP A 158 5.19 -18.84 -14.55
C ASP A 158 5.97 -19.05 -13.24
N ILE A 159 5.64 -18.34 -12.16
CA ILE A 159 6.13 -18.64 -10.81
C ILE A 159 5.14 -19.58 -10.10
N ASN A 160 5.61 -20.76 -9.69
CA ASN A 160 4.76 -21.84 -9.15
C ASN A 160 5.00 -22.16 -7.66
N SER A 161 5.99 -21.53 -7.02
CA SER A 161 6.27 -21.68 -5.59
C SER A 161 6.53 -20.32 -4.94
N LYS A 162 6.40 -20.28 -3.62
CA LYS A 162 6.66 -19.08 -2.81
C LYS A 162 8.13 -18.70 -2.85
N GLU A 163 9.00 -19.69 -2.73
CA GLU A 163 10.46 -19.52 -2.64
C GLU A 163 11.05 -18.92 -3.92
N ALA A 164 10.43 -19.20 -5.07
CA ALA A 164 10.85 -18.63 -6.36
C ALA A 164 10.63 -17.11 -6.46
N TRP A 165 9.76 -16.53 -5.61
CA TRP A 165 9.61 -15.07 -5.53
C TRP A 165 10.76 -14.37 -4.80
N PHE A 166 11.43 -15.05 -3.87
CA PHE A 166 12.45 -14.43 -3.01
C PHE A 166 13.78 -14.13 -3.72
N GLY A 167 13.94 -14.63 -4.95
CA GLY A 167 15.11 -14.37 -5.79
C GLY A 167 14.88 -13.35 -6.90
N LEU A 168 13.72 -12.67 -6.92
CA LEU A 168 13.44 -11.67 -7.95
C LEU A 168 14.38 -10.47 -7.81
N ASP A 169 14.89 -10.02 -8.95
CA ASP A 169 15.55 -8.74 -9.11
C ASP A 169 14.74 -7.85 -10.06
N LYS A 170 15.15 -6.58 -10.19
CA LYS A 170 14.46 -5.62 -11.07
C LYS A 170 14.39 -6.04 -12.55
N ASN A 171 15.34 -6.87 -13.00
CA ASN A 171 15.44 -7.33 -14.38
C ASN A 171 14.72 -8.66 -14.62
N SER A 172 14.27 -9.33 -13.56
CA SER A 172 13.58 -10.61 -13.62
C SER A 172 12.34 -10.46 -14.49
N ARG A 173 12.25 -11.29 -15.54
CA ARG A 173 11.18 -11.24 -16.53
C ARG A 173 10.22 -12.39 -16.32
N GLN A 174 8.93 -12.07 -16.28
CA GLN A 174 7.85 -13.02 -16.12
C GLN A 174 6.58 -12.52 -16.82
N ASN A 175 5.57 -13.38 -16.86
CA ASN A 175 4.21 -13.00 -17.21
C ASN A 175 3.51 -12.35 -16.01
N PHE A 176 3.93 -11.12 -15.71
CA PHE A 176 3.40 -10.37 -14.58
C PHE A 176 2.04 -9.74 -14.86
N SER A 177 1.15 -9.80 -13.88
CA SER A 177 0.02 -8.88 -13.74
C SER A 177 -0.01 -8.27 -12.35
N ALA A 178 -0.63 -7.11 -12.21
CA ALA A 178 -0.79 -6.43 -10.92
C ALA A 178 -2.23 -5.98 -10.72
N GLU A 179 -2.74 -6.17 -9.51
CA GLU A 179 -3.91 -5.46 -8.98
C GLU A 179 -3.40 -4.38 -8.01
N VAL A 180 -3.82 -3.14 -8.20
CA VAL A 180 -3.39 -1.99 -7.43
C VAL A 180 -4.63 -1.27 -6.89
N ASP A 181 -4.77 -1.25 -5.58
CA ASP A 181 -5.69 -0.35 -4.91
C ASP A 181 -4.88 0.76 -4.26
N ALA A 182 -5.35 2.00 -4.41
CA ALA A 182 -4.75 3.15 -3.76
C ALA A 182 -5.81 4.16 -3.32
N MET A 183 -5.65 4.70 -2.11
CA MET A 183 -6.51 5.72 -1.54
C MET A 183 -5.68 6.86 -0.98
N LYS A 184 -5.91 8.08 -1.50
CA LYS A 184 -5.35 9.30 -0.96
C LYS A 184 -6.29 9.87 0.10
N LEU A 185 -5.73 10.09 1.28
CA LEU A 185 -6.40 10.67 2.43
C LEU A 185 -5.78 12.03 2.76
N VAL A 186 -6.61 12.96 3.20
CA VAL A 186 -6.16 14.11 4.01
C VAL A 186 -6.48 13.79 5.45
N CYS A 187 -5.47 13.92 6.31
CA CYS A 187 -5.58 13.70 7.75
C CYS A 187 -5.02 14.91 8.48
N ASN A 188 -5.65 15.32 9.58
CA ASN A 188 -5.17 16.43 10.40
C ASN A 188 -4.45 15.95 11.67
N GLU A 189 -3.88 16.90 12.40
CA GLU A 189 -3.10 16.64 13.62
C GLU A 189 -3.91 16.13 14.81
N ASP A 190 -5.24 16.19 14.73
CA ASP A 190 -6.15 15.74 15.78
C ASP A 190 -6.63 14.29 15.57
N PHE A 191 -6.28 13.67 14.43
CA PHE A 191 -6.79 12.34 14.09
C PHE A 191 -6.48 11.28 15.15
N ILE A 192 -7.53 10.59 15.59
CA ILE A 192 -7.45 9.42 16.47
C ILE A 192 -8.18 8.22 15.85
N ALA A 193 -7.58 7.04 15.97
CA ALA A 193 -8.10 5.82 15.33
C ALA A 193 -9.47 5.41 15.89
N GLY A 194 -9.76 5.74 17.15
CA GLY A 194 -10.94 5.25 17.85
C GLY A 194 -10.95 3.73 18.06
N PRO A 195 -12.07 3.17 18.53
CA PRO A 195 -12.24 1.72 18.64
C PRO A 195 -12.29 1.06 17.27
N ARG A 196 -11.99 -0.24 17.21
CA ARG A 196 -12.17 -1.06 16.00
C ARG A 196 -13.67 -1.07 15.62
N PRO A 197 -14.03 -0.73 14.37
CA PRO A 197 -15.40 -0.81 13.87
C PRO A 197 -15.97 -2.23 13.85
#